data_AF-A0A4Q1ENF6-F1
#
_entry.id   AF-A0A4Q1ENF6-F1
#
_cell.length_a   1.000
_cell.length_b   1.000
_cell.length_c   1.000
_cell.angle_alpha   90.00
_cell.angle_beta   90.00
_cell.angle_gamma   90.00
#
_symmetry.space_group_name_H-M   'P 1'
#
loop_
_entity.id
_entity.type
_entity.pdbx_description
1 polymer ?
#
loop_
_entity_poly.entity_id
_entity_poly.type
_entity_poly.pdbx_seq_one_letter_code
_entity_poly.pdbx_strand_id
1 'polypeptide(L)'
;MKKTLFVISSLFFVGCATSNDMLYTQDEEQSLNLKETLPSVSNKMLALNGGEITLMDLDLNKALIQPDGGGCSFETGYNIDNIYTSTAAFGPNPLTFFGYRIRGYGMPRTDGFLWKGIKFKAENIPKTIFNRGQSQLVNNVLENALSIEFPFEADATYEITLKTIIEDVIRTEKHDQYNLNDDYHKPEQSEAFPTIAVELADTPEIIGSDPCSERPILNNRFISANYYKRQKPEITIPPNYVQKTFVFNFSTKEIKNALVIYYLPELGSNPYIPESFFYMFLTGIKVIKKPFDPSHIAPPRVTTPDPSLPCGFRGGC
;
A
#
# COMPACT_ATOMS: atom_id res chain seq x y z
N MET A 1 39.20 25.79 -60.21
CA MET A 1 37.81 26.08 -60.64
C MET A 1 37.35 25.02 -61.63
N LYS A 2 36.35 24.20 -61.27
CA LYS A 2 35.19 23.79 -62.10
C LYS A 2 34.34 22.82 -61.28
N LYS A 3 33.15 23.28 -60.91
CA LYS A 3 32.05 22.46 -60.38
C LYS A 3 31.40 21.76 -61.57
N THR A 4 30.93 20.53 -61.39
CA THR A 4 29.76 20.04 -62.11
C THR A 4 29.11 18.93 -61.29
N LEU A 5 27.81 19.08 -61.12
CA LEU A 5 26.89 18.30 -60.31
C LEU A 5 25.87 17.78 -61.31
N PHE A 6 25.49 16.50 -61.26
CA PHE A 6 24.19 16.08 -61.77
C PHE A 6 23.64 14.90 -60.97
N VAL A 7 22.37 15.10 -60.61
CA VAL A 7 21.43 14.29 -59.84
C VAL A 7 20.88 13.16 -60.72
N ILE A 8 20.65 11.97 -60.16
CA ILE A 8 19.51 11.14 -60.55
C ILE A 8 18.83 10.57 -59.30
N SER A 9 17.54 10.78 -59.31
CA SER A 9 16.50 10.44 -58.34
C SER A 9 16.11 8.96 -58.39
N SER A 10 15.42 8.54 -57.31
CA SER A 10 14.40 7.48 -57.22
C SER A 10 14.82 6.01 -57.32
N LEU A 11 14.57 5.24 -56.26
CA LEU A 11 13.33 4.45 -56.19
C LEU A 11 13.07 3.98 -54.75
N PHE A 12 11.84 4.22 -54.29
CA PHE A 12 11.23 3.59 -53.13
C PHE A 12 11.22 2.07 -53.29
N PHE A 13 11.60 1.34 -52.23
CA PHE A 13 10.99 0.06 -51.91
C PHE A 13 10.33 0.18 -50.54
N VAL A 14 9.01 0.32 -50.59
CA VAL A 14 8.11 -0.01 -49.49
C VAL A 14 8.12 -1.52 -49.36
N GLY A 15 8.69 -2.03 -48.27
CA GLY A 15 8.45 -3.37 -47.77
C GLY A 15 7.66 -3.23 -46.48
N CYS A 16 6.34 -3.35 -46.56
CA CYS A 16 5.50 -3.57 -45.39
C CYS A 16 5.83 -4.95 -44.81
N ALA A 17 6.46 -4.97 -43.63
CA ALA A 17 6.40 -6.10 -42.72
C ALA A 17 5.86 -5.56 -41.39
N THR A 18 4.69 -6.06 -41.04
CA THR A 18 3.97 -5.80 -39.81
C THR A 18 4.73 -6.37 -38.62
N SER A 19 5.23 -5.50 -37.74
CA SER A 19 5.60 -5.82 -36.37
C SER A 19 5.84 -4.52 -35.61
N ASN A 20 4.81 -4.00 -34.93
CA ASN A 20 5.04 -3.09 -33.80
C ASN A 20 5.52 -3.94 -32.62
N ASP A 21 6.73 -4.45 -32.75
CA ASP A 21 7.50 -5.00 -31.66
C ASP A 21 8.45 -3.86 -31.26
N MET A 22 8.06 -3.08 -30.25
CA MET A 22 8.96 -2.09 -29.67
C MET A 22 10.05 -2.86 -28.94
N LEU A 23 11.16 -3.06 -29.65
CA LEU A 23 12.45 -3.44 -29.10
C LEU A 23 12.82 -2.50 -27.94
N TYR A 24 12.68 -3.03 -26.73
CA TYR A 24 13.31 -2.49 -25.52
C TYR A 24 14.83 -2.61 -25.71
N THR A 25 15.48 -1.52 -26.12
CA THR A 25 16.93 -1.38 -26.06
C THR A 25 17.33 -0.68 -24.77
N GLN A 26 17.35 -1.45 -23.68
CA GLN A 26 18.20 -1.20 -22.51
C GLN A 26 18.67 -2.54 -21.93
N ASP A 27 19.28 -3.36 -22.79
CA ASP A 27 20.20 -4.42 -22.37
C ASP A 27 21.53 -4.15 -23.06
N GLU A 28 22.40 -3.39 -22.39
CA GLU A 28 23.84 -3.62 -22.45
C GLU A 28 24.51 -2.95 -21.24
N GLU A 29 25.30 -3.76 -20.52
CA GLU A 29 26.11 -3.44 -19.34
C GLU A 29 25.47 -3.55 -17.94
N GLN A 30 25.24 -4.79 -17.50
CA GLN A 30 25.93 -5.31 -16.31
C GLN A 30 25.87 -6.85 -16.26
N SER A 31 26.76 -7.48 -17.03
CA SER A 31 27.15 -8.86 -16.78
C SER A 31 28.02 -8.91 -15.51
N LEU A 32 27.40 -9.16 -14.36
CA LEU A 32 28.12 -9.59 -13.15
C LEU A 32 27.65 -10.99 -12.76
N ASN A 33 28.63 -11.90 -12.76
CA ASN A 33 28.55 -13.32 -12.49
C ASN A 33 27.52 -13.71 -11.43
N LEU A 34 26.50 -14.42 -11.87
CA LEU A 34 25.50 -15.07 -11.03
C LEU A 34 26.01 -16.47 -10.64
N LYS A 35 26.78 -16.57 -9.57
CA LYS A 35 26.94 -17.81 -8.78
C LYS A 35 27.51 -17.48 -7.41
N GLU A 36 26.78 -17.88 -6.38
CA GLU A 36 27.15 -17.87 -4.96
C GLU A 36 27.23 -16.49 -4.30
N THR A 37 26.10 -16.03 -3.72
CA THR A 37 25.97 -15.51 -2.35
C THR A 37 24.61 -14.82 -2.19
N LEU A 38 23.92 -15.08 -1.07
CA LEU A 38 22.80 -14.25 -0.62
C LEU A 38 23.26 -12.78 -0.62
N PRO A 39 22.45 -11.81 -1.05
CA PRO A 39 22.87 -10.42 -1.10
C PRO A 39 23.20 -9.97 0.32
N SER A 40 24.50 -9.80 0.56
CA SER A 40 25.04 -9.22 1.76
C SER A 40 24.36 -7.87 1.99
N VAL A 41 23.76 -7.74 3.16
CA VAL A 41 23.36 -6.48 3.78
C VAL A 41 24.54 -5.52 3.74
N SER A 42 24.63 -4.71 2.68
CA SER A 42 25.59 -3.62 2.52
C SER A 42 24.89 -2.43 1.88
N ASN A 43 23.75 -2.04 2.47
CA ASN A 43 23.17 -0.73 2.24
C ASN A 43 23.65 0.18 3.38
N LYS A 44 24.71 0.96 3.09
CA LYS A 44 25.12 2.19 3.79
C LYS A 44 24.67 2.29 5.26
N MET A 45 25.43 1.67 6.18
CA MET A 45 25.37 2.02 7.62
C MET A 45 25.81 3.48 7.79
N LEU A 46 24.85 4.41 7.74
CA LEU A 46 25.08 5.81 8.05
C LEU A 46 24.87 6.04 9.55
N ALA A 47 26.00 6.34 10.21
CA ALA A 47 26.21 6.95 11.52
C ALA A 47 25.74 6.21 12.79
N LEU A 48 26.72 5.74 13.58
CA LEU A 48 26.60 5.50 15.02
C LEU A 48 26.40 6.84 15.75
N ASN A 49 25.16 7.23 15.98
CA ASN A 49 24.82 8.14 17.07
C ASN A 49 24.05 7.33 18.11
N GLY A 50 24.65 7.11 19.29
CA GLY A 50 23.94 6.65 20.49
C GLY A 50 23.29 5.26 20.46
N GLY A 51 23.66 4.38 19.53
CA GLY A 51 23.08 3.03 19.43
C GLY A 51 21.92 2.89 18.44
N GLU A 52 21.58 3.94 17.70
CA GLU A 52 20.60 3.88 16.60
C GLU A 52 21.26 3.50 15.27
N ILE A 53 20.58 2.68 14.45
CA ILE A 53 21.04 2.23 13.13
C ILE A 53 19.88 2.38 12.15
N THR A 54 20.07 3.15 11.07
CA THR A 54 19.10 3.19 9.97
C THR A 54 19.22 1.92 9.14
N LEU A 55 18.15 1.12 9.06
CA LEU A 55 18.12 -0.15 8.35
C LEU A 55 17.47 -0.05 6.96
N MET A 56 16.50 0.86 6.83
CA MET A 56 15.78 1.12 5.58
C MET A 56 15.51 2.61 5.48
N ASP A 57 15.77 3.19 4.31
CA ASP A 57 15.41 4.57 3.98
C ASP A 57 15.03 4.63 2.50
N LEU A 58 13.73 4.45 2.24
CA LEU A 58 13.14 4.41 0.92
C LEU A 58 12.49 5.76 0.61
N ASP A 59 13.06 6.47 -0.36
CA ASP A 59 12.43 7.63 -0.97
C ASP A 59 11.61 7.22 -2.20
N LEU A 60 10.29 7.26 -2.02
CA LEU A 60 9.29 6.92 -3.03
C LEU A 60 8.63 8.17 -3.61
N ASN A 61 9.06 9.39 -3.25
CA ASN A 61 8.47 10.64 -3.69
C ASN A 61 8.92 11.05 -5.11
N LYS A 62 8.82 10.11 -6.05
CA LYS A 62 9.19 10.24 -7.45
C LYS A 62 8.27 9.39 -8.32
N ALA A 63 8.33 9.63 -9.63
CA ALA A 63 7.70 8.75 -10.59
C ALA A 63 8.36 7.37 -10.54
N LEU A 64 7.57 6.32 -10.49
CA LEU A 64 8.03 4.96 -10.28
C LEU A 64 7.32 4.03 -11.24
N ILE A 65 8.09 3.27 -12.01
CA ILE A 65 7.57 2.20 -12.85
C ILE A 65 7.96 0.90 -12.15
N GLN A 66 6.96 0.22 -11.59
CA GLN A 66 7.17 -1.09 -11.00
C GLN A 66 7.25 -2.16 -12.09
N PRO A 67 7.98 -3.27 -11.86
CA PRO A 67 8.00 -4.39 -12.78
C PRO A 67 6.64 -5.11 -12.82
N ASP A 68 6.40 -5.79 -13.93
CA ASP A 68 5.29 -6.72 -14.09
C ASP A 68 5.49 -8.02 -13.29
N GLY A 69 4.42 -8.81 -13.15
CA GLY A 69 4.49 -10.16 -12.60
C GLY A 69 4.07 -10.30 -11.14
N GLY A 70 3.44 -9.27 -10.55
CA GLY A 70 2.92 -9.32 -9.18
C GLY A 70 1.76 -10.31 -8.99
N GLY A 71 1.23 -10.87 -10.09
CA GLY A 71 0.16 -11.89 -10.06
C GLY A 71 -1.25 -11.32 -10.09
N CYS A 72 -1.40 -9.99 -10.07
CA CYS A 72 -2.67 -9.32 -10.30
C CYS A 72 -2.63 -8.53 -11.61
N SER A 73 -3.79 -8.42 -12.27
CA SER A 73 -3.99 -7.60 -13.46
C SER A 73 -5.08 -6.57 -13.22
N PHE A 74 -4.96 -5.40 -13.84
CA PHE A 74 -5.95 -4.34 -13.77
C PHE A 74 -6.09 -3.63 -15.11
N GLU A 75 -7.24 -3.03 -15.35
CA GLU A 75 -7.45 -2.17 -16.51
C GLU A 75 -6.92 -0.76 -16.24
N THR A 76 -6.23 -0.20 -17.22
CA THR A 76 -5.68 1.15 -17.17
C THR A 76 -5.74 1.80 -18.55
N GLY A 77 -5.88 3.12 -18.59
CA GLY A 77 -6.04 3.87 -19.83
C GLY A 77 -6.28 5.34 -19.56
N TYR A 78 -5.88 6.20 -20.51
CA TYR A 78 -6.07 7.65 -20.41
C TYR A 78 -7.42 8.11 -20.98
N ASN A 79 -8.08 7.27 -21.78
CA ASN A 79 -9.41 7.47 -22.35
C ASN A 79 -10.07 6.11 -22.66
N ILE A 80 -11.35 6.10 -23.00
CA ILE A 80 -12.14 4.87 -23.22
C ILE A 80 -11.61 4.02 -24.40
N ASP A 81 -10.95 4.65 -25.36
CA ASP A 81 -10.38 4.00 -26.55
C ASP A 81 -8.96 3.43 -26.30
N ASN A 82 -8.37 3.68 -25.13
CA ASN A 82 -7.01 3.26 -24.76
C ASN A 82 -6.99 2.54 -23.40
N ILE A 83 -8.04 1.77 -23.11
CA ILE A 83 -8.06 0.87 -21.95
C ILE A 83 -7.34 -0.42 -22.33
N TYR A 84 -6.32 -0.78 -21.58
CA TYR A 84 -5.58 -2.03 -21.70
C TYR A 84 -5.36 -2.68 -20.34
N THR A 85 -5.13 -3.98 -20.34
CA THR A 85 -4.81 -4.75 -19.13
C THR A 85 -3.32 -4.63 -18.83
N SER A 86 -2.99 -4.19 -17.62
CA SER A 86 -1.62 -4.14 -17.10
C SER A 86 -1.45 -5.10 -15.92
N THR A 87 -0.23 -5.61 -15.73
CA THR A 87 0.16 -6.44 -14.58
C THR A 87 1.14 -5.74 -13.64
N ALA A 88 1.37 -4.45 -13.85
CA ALA A 88 2.28 -3.62 -13.07
C ALA A 88 1.63 -3.16 -11.75
N ALA A 89 1.18 -4.13 -10.95
CA ALA A 89 0.68 -3.94 -9.59
C ALA A 89 1.36 -4.92 -8.64
N PHE A 90 1.58 -4.51 -7.38
CA PHE A 90 2.01 -5.44 -6.36
C PHE A 90 0.84 -6.37 -6.04
N GLY A 91 1.06 -7.68 -6.15
CA GLY A 91 0.08 -8.71 -5.86
C GLY A 91 0.68 -9.83 -5.00
N PRO A 92 0.07 -11.03 -4.97
CA PRO A 92 0.53 -12.11 -4.11
C PRO A 92 1.94 -12.60 -4.43
N ASN A 93 2.37 -12.48 -5.69
CA ASN A 93 3.71 -12.88 -6.10
C ASN A 93 4.71 -11.78 -5.74
N PRO A 94 5.86 -12.13 -5.14
CA PRO A 94 6.83 -11.14 -4.70
C PRO A 94 7.55 -10.52 -5.91
N LEU A 95 7.61 -9.20 -5.93
CA LEU A 95 8.39 -8.42 -6.88
C LEU A 95 9.63 -7.86 -6.20
N THR A 96 10.78 -7.90 -6.88
CA THR A 96 11.96 -7.20 -6.41
C THR A 96 11.85 -5.72 -6.77
N PHE A 97 11.80 -4.86 -5.76
CA PHE A 97 11.68 -3.41 -5.93
C PHE A 97 12.52 -2.69 -4.88
N PHE A 98 13.36 -1.74 -5.30
CA PHE A 98 14.36 -1.08 -4.44
C PHE A 98 15.28 -2.03 -3.66
N GLY A 99 15.57 -3.22 -4.21
CA GLY A 99 16.40 -4.23 -3.54
C GLY A 99 15.68 -5.04 -2.47
N TYR A 100 14.37 -4.83 -2.28
CA TYR A 100 13.53 -5.60 -1.36
C TYR A 100 12.55 -6.47 -2.15
N ARG A 101 12.11 -7.58 -1.54
CA ARG A 101 11.01 -8.39 -2.08
C ARG A 101 9.70 -7.89 -1.50
N ILE A 102 8.81 -7.44 -2.37
CA ILE A 102 7.57 -6.75 -2.00
C ILE A 102 6.37 -7.50 -2.58
N ARG A 103 5.34 -7.70 -1.75
CA ARG A 103 4.05 -8.28 -2.13
C ARG A 103 2.95 -7.26 -1.88
N GLY A 104 1.85 -7.37 -2.61
CA GLY A 104 0.68 -6.53 -2.45
C GLY A 104 -0.59 -7.35 -2.26
N TYR A 105 -1.59 -6.69 -1.67
CA TYR A 105 -2.94 -7.19 -1.52
C TYR A 105 -3.89 -6.06 -1.90
N GLY A 106 -4.81 -6.32 -2.83
CA GLY A 106 -5.70 -5.30 -3.40
C GLY A 106 -5.05 -4.39 -4.44
N MET A 107 -4.01 -4.89 -5.11
CA MET A 107 -3.35 -4.22 -6.24
C MET A 107 -2.78 -2.81 -5.94
N PRO A 108 -2.07 -2.58 -4.81
CA PRO A 108 -1.32 -1.34 -4.65
C PRO A 108 -0.29 -1.22 -5.77
N ARG A 109 -0.09 -0.01 -6.27
CA ARG A 109 0.73 0.18 -7.47
C ARG A 109 1.38 1.55 -7.60
N THR A 110 2.44 1.62 -8.39
CA THR A 110 3.08 2.88 -8.78
C THR A 110 2.60 3.37 -10.13
N ASP A 111 2.99 4.59 -10.50
CA ASP A 111 2.81 5.12 -11.85
C ASP A 111 4.04 5.92 -12.28
N GLY A 112 4.38 5.81 -13.56
CA GLY A 112 5.55 6.48 -14.15
C GLY A 112 5.31 7.95 -14.50
N PHE A 113 4.06 8.42 -14.48
CA PHE A 113 3.66 9.67 -15.11
C PHE A 113 2.67 10.50 -14.28
N LEU A 114 1.60 9.87 -13.76
CA LEU A 114 0.44 10.55 -13.19
C LEU A 114 0.58 10.90 -11.71
N TRP A 115 1.29 10.08 -10.93
CA TRP A 115 1.48 10.32 -9.50
C TRP A 115 2.83 9.82 -8.99
N LYS A 116 3.14 10.18 -7.75
CA LYS A 116 4.36 9.76 -7.05
C LYS A 116 4.02 8.78 -5.92
N GLY A 117 4.91 7.84 -5.67
CA GLY A 117 4.76 6.85 -4.60
C GLY A 117 3.90 5.64 -4.97
N ILE A 118 3.70 4.78 -3.99
CA ILE A 118 2.85 3.59 -4.12
C ILE A 118 1.43 3.96 -3.70
N LYS A 119 0.47 3.82 -4.60
CA LYS A 119 -0.95 4.11 -4.36
C LYS A 119 -1.63 2.92 -3.69
N PHE A 120 -2.32 3.21 -2.59
CA PHE A 120 -3.23 2.32 -1.87
C PHE A 120 -4.65 2.89 -2.00
N LYS A 121 -5.64 2.00 -1.91
CA LYS A 121 -7.06 2.37 -1.88
C LYS A 121 -7.73 1.80 -0.63
N ALA A 122 -8.63 2.58 -0.02
CA ALA A 122 -9.50 2.11 1.05
C ALA A 122 -10.90 2.64 0.82
N GLU A 123 -11.89 1.75 0.78
CA GLU A 123 -13.28 2.15 0.52
C GLU A 123 -14.24 1.33 1.37
N ASN A 124 -15.33 1.95 1.82
CA ASN A 124 -16.47 1.23 2.39
C ASN A 124 -17.76 1.84 1.87
N ILE A 125 -18.67 0.99 1.41
CA ILE A 125 -20.00 1.40 0.95
C ILE A 125 -21.05 0.49 1.59
N PRO A 126 -22.26 1.00 1.88
CA PRO A 126 -23.36 0.16 2.34
C PRO A 126 -23.77 -0.84 1.26
N LYS A 127 -23.97 -2.11 1.65
CA LYS A 127 -24.58 -3.14 0.80
C LYS A 127 -25.73 -3.79 1.56
N THR A 128 -26.89 -3.87 0.92
CA THR A 128 -28.02 -4.63 1.46
C THR A 128 -27.88 -6.10 1.09
N ILE A 129 -27.96 -6.97 2.10
CA ILE A 129 -28.10 -8.41 1.92
C ILE A 129 -29.43 -8.88 2.49
N PHE A 130 -29.95 -9.98 1.95
CA PHE A 130 -31.13 -10.64 2.48
C PHE A 130 -30.70 -11.88 3.26
N ASN A 131 -30.98 -11.88 4.56
CA ASN A 131 -30.70 -13.01 5.44
C ASN A 131 -31.98 -13.43 6.16
N ARG A 132 -32.43 -14.66 5.94
CA ARG A 132 -33.64 -15.25 6.55
C ARG A 132 -34.88 -14.34 6.47
N GLY A 133 -35.09 -13.69 5.33
CA GLY A 133 -36.25 -12.82 5.07
C GLY A 133 -36.15 -11.41 5.65
N GLN A 134 -35.03 -11.04 6.27
CA GLN A 134 -34.75 -9.68 6.72
C GLN A 134 -33.67 -9.04 5.85
N SER A 135 -33.87 -7.77 5.47
CA SER A 135 -32.83 -6.93 4.87
C SER A 135 -31.87 -6.47 5.96
N GLN A 136 -30.58 -6.67 5.75
CA GLN A 136 -29.53 -6.19 6.64
C GLN A 136 -28.50 -5.39 5.82
N LEU A 137 -28.10 -4.25 6.35
CA LEU A 137 -26.97 -3.49 5.84
C LEU A 137 -25.67 -4.15 6.33
N VAL A 138 -24.77 -4.42 5.39
CA VAL A 138 -23.43 -4.95 5.66
C VAL A 138 -22.37 -4.13 4.93
N ASN A 139 -21.16 -4.10 5.50
CA ASN A 139 -20.03 -3.37 4.91
C ASN A 139 -19.64 -4.04 3.60
N ASN A 140 -19.41 -3.25 2.56
CA ASN A 140 -18.82 -3.70 1.31
C ASN A 140 -17.49 -2.98 1.15
N VAL A 141 -16.41 -3.64 1.60
CA VAL A 141 -15.11 -2.99 1.82
C VAL A 141 -14.15 -3.24 0.67
N LEU A 142 -13.23 -2.32 0.47
CA LEU A 142 -12.03 -2.49 -0.34
C LEU A 142 -10.85 -2.13 0.56
N GLU A 143 -9.96 -3.09 0.77
CA GLU A 143 -8.79 -2.94 1.62
C GLU A 143 -7.50 -3.14 0.81
N ASN A 144 -6.42 -2.48 1.23
CA ASN A 144 -5.11 -2.64 0.61
C ASN A 144 -4.04 -2.92 1.64
N ALA A 145 -3.04 -3.70 1.24
CA ALA A 145 -1.85 -3.90 2.02
C ALA A 145 -0.61 -4.12 1.14
N LEU A 146 0.55 -3.78 1.70
CA LEU A 146 1.85 -4.01 1.10
C LEU A 146 2.75 -4.69 2.13
N SER A 147 3.45 -5.75 1.75
CA SER A 147 4.36 -6.49 2.61
C SER A 147 5.77 -6.43 2.04
N ILE A 148 6.73 -6.08 2.88
CA ILE A 148 8.16 -5.96 2.54
C ILE A 148 8.91 -7.03 3.34
N GLU A 149 9.56 -7.96 2.64
CA GLU A 149 10.44 -8.96 3.25
C GLU A 149 11.65 -8.25 3.91
N PHE A 150 11.74 -8.34 5.23
CA PHE A 150 12.80 -7.71 6.01
C PHE A 150 13.01 -8.44 7.36
N PRO A 151 14.24 -8.86 7.72
CA PRO A 151 14.51 -9.54 8.98
C PRO A 151 14.61 -8.54 10.14
N PHE A 152 13.60 -8.53 11.01
CA PHE A 152 13.60 -7.85 12.30
C PHE A 152 14.12 -8.81 13.37
N GLU A 153 15.20 -8.43 14.04
CA GLU A 153 15.80 -9.18 15.13
C GLU A 153 14.99 -9.05 16.42
N ALA A 154 15.06 -10.06 17.29
CA ALA A 154 14.55 -9.98 18.64
C ALA A 154 15.36 -9.01 19.51
N ASP A 155 14.78 -8.60 20.64
CA ASP A 155 15.38 -7.75 21.66
C ASP A 155 15.92 -6.41 21.11
N ALA A 156 15.17 -5.83 20.18
CA ALA A 156 15.41 -4.52 19.60
C ALA A 156 14.12 -3.70 19.50
N THR A 157 14.29 -2.37 19.50
CA THR A 157 13.22 -1.43 19.20
C THR A 157 13.36 -0.92 17.77
N TYR A 158 12.26 -0.88 17.04
CA TYR A 158 12.18 -0.38 15.68
C TYR A 158 11.27 0.83 15.62
N GLU A 159 11.81 1.95 15.16
CA GLU A 159 11.02 3.12 14.78
C GLU A 159 10.77 3.05 13.28
N ILE A 160 9.51 2.91 12.90
CA ILE A 160 9.05 2.83 11.51
C ILE A 160 8.31 4.12 11.20
N THR A 161 8.85 4.88 10.26
CA THR A 161 8.26 6.13 9.79
C THR A 161 7.71 5.95 8.38
N LEU A 162 6.44 6.26 8.19
CA LEU A 162 5.77 6.29 6.89
C LEU A 162 5.47 7.74 6.50
N LYS A 163 5.87 8.14 5.29
CA LYS A 163 5.51 9.42 4.68
C LYS A 163 4.44 9.17 3.63
N THR A 164 3.34 9.90 3.72
CA THR A 164 2.15 9.64 2.88
C THR A 164 1.48 10.93 2.43
N ILE A 165 0.78 10.89 1.31
CA ILE A 165 -0.23 11.88 0.92
C ILE A 165 -1.57 11.15 0.89
N ILE A 166 -2.60 11.71 1.52
CA ILE A 166 -3.92 11.06 1.62
C ILE A 166 -4.95 11.97 0.97
N GLU A 167 -5.74 11.40 0.08
CA GLU A 167 -6.78 12.08 -0.68
C GLU A 167 -8.14 11.44 -0.37
N ASP A 168 -9.12 12.30 -0.10
CA ASP A 168 -10.53 11.94 -0.05
C ASP A 168 -11.13 12.05 -1.46
N VAL A 169 -11.66 10.95 -1.97
CA VAL A 169 -12.21 10.87 -3.32
C VAL A 169 -13.72 11.06 -3.23
N ILE A 170 -14.16 12.31 -3.36
CA ILE A 170 -15.58 12.66 -3.36
C ILE A 170 -16.23 12.09 -4.62
N ARG A 171 -16.97 10.97 -4.50
CA ARG A 171 -17.77 10.42 -5.59
C ARG A 171 -19.11 11.15 -5.64
N THR A 172 -19.29 12.01 -6.64
CA THR A 172 -20.57 12.74 -6.86
C THR A 172 -21.60 11.93 -7.65
N GLU A 173 -21.44 10.62 -7.81
CA GLU A 173 -22.39 9.79 -8.55
C GLU A 173 -23.69 9.63 -7.77
N LYS A 174 -24.63 10.55 -8.04
CA LYS A 174 -26.04 10.33 -7.77
C LYS A 174 -26.50 9.13 -8.60
N HIS A 175 -26.87 8.05 -7.92
CA HIS A 175 -27.81 7.09 -8.47
C HIS A 175 -29.15 7.80 -8.70
N ASP A 176 -29.34 8.42 -9.86
CA ASP A 176 -30.66 8.48 -10.47
C ASP A 176 -30.63 8.86 -11.96
N GLN A 177 -30.96 7.91 -12.82
CA GLN A 177 -31.37 8.23 -14.21
C GLN A 177 -32.84 8.68 -14.27
N TYR A 178 -33.60 8.69 -13.15
CA TYR A 178 -35.06 8.79 -13.21
C TYR A 178 -35.78 9.65 -12.16
N ASN A 179 -35.11 10.46 -11.32
CA ASN A 179 -35.86 11.17 -10.26
C ASN A 179 -35.51 12.67 -10.14
N LEU A 180 -36.55 13.48 -10.30
CA LEU A 180 -36.54 14.96 -10.35
C LEU A 180 -36.55 15.64 -8.96
N ASN A 181 -36.26 14.91 -7.88
CA ASN A 181 -36.14 15.47 -6.53
C ASN A 181 -34.75 15.18 -5.98
N ASP A 182 -33.81 15.90 -6.57
CA ASP A 182 -32.40 15.86 -6.26
C ASP A 182 -32.13 16.79 -5.07
N ASP A 183 -32.51 16.37 -3.86
CA ASP A 183 -32.03 17.04 -2.65
C ASP A 183 -30.50 17.06 -2.72
N TYR A 184 -29.96 18.27 -2.80
CA TYR A 184 -28.58 18.53 -3.15
C TYR A 184 -27.70 18.29 -1.93
N HIS A 185 -27.49 17.03 -1.56
CA HIS A 185 -26.40 16.65 -0.68
C HIS A 185 -25.21 16.28 -1.56
N LYS A 186 -24.42 17.28 -1.96
CA LYS A 186 -23.05 17.03 -2.40
C LYS A 186 -22.24 16.78 -1.13
N PRO A 187 -21.90 15.54 -0.75
CA PRO A 187 -20.94 15.34 0.32
C PRO A 187 -19.65 16.09 -0.07
N GLU A 188 -19.20 17.02 0.76
CA GLU A 188 -17.93 17.73 0.55
C GLU A 188 -16.74 16.86 1.03
N GLN A 189 -17.01 15.70 1.62
CA GLN A 189 -16.05 14.74 2.16
C GLN A 189 -16.73 13.37 2.40
N SER A 190 -15.93 12.31 2.48
CA SER A 190 -16.34 10.99 2.96
C SER A 190 -16.89 11.04 4.40
N GLU A 191 -17.77 10.10 4.77
CA GLU A 191 -18.43 10.07 6.09
C GLU A 191 -17.58 9.45 7.21
N ALA A 192 -16.38 8.96 6.86
CA ALA A 192 -15.48 8.25 7.75
C ALA A 192 -14.02 8.64 7.47
N PHE A 193 -13.09 8.16 8.30
CA PHE A 193 -11.65 8.33 8.09
C PHE A 193 -10.98 6.98 7.85
N PRO A 194 -9.98 6.90 6.94
CA PRO A 194 -9.24 5.67 6.74
C PRO A 194 -8.31 5.42 7.94
N THR A 195 -7.75 4.24 8.03
CA THR A 195 -6.77 3.86 9.06
C THR A 195 -5.51 3.32 8.37
N ILE A 196 -4.35 3.81 8.82
CA ILE A 196 -3.07 3.23 8.46
C ILE A 196 -2.65 2.32 9.61
N ALA A 197 -2.33 1.06 9.30
CA ALA A 197 -1.78 0.14 10.27
C ALA A 197 -0.48 -0.48 9.77
N VAL A 198 0.36 -0.87 10.72
CA VAL A 198 1.67 -1.47 10.49
C VAL A 198 1.78 -2.72 11.35
N GLU A 199 2.28 -3.79 10.73
CA GLU A 199 2.57 -5.05 11.39
C GLU A 199 4.01 -5.52 11.15
N LEU A 200 4.59 -6.09 12.21
CA LEU A 200 5.78 -6.94 12.09
C LEU A 200 5.34 -8.40 12.08
N ALA A 201 5.39 -9.04 10.91
CA ALA A 201 4.83 -10.36 10.67
C ALA A 201 5.90 -11.46 10.62
N ASP A 202 5.52 -12.69 10.99
CA ASP A 202 6.40 -13.87 10.93
C ASP A 202 6.70 -14.30 9.49
N THR A 203 5.77 -14.02 8.57
CA THR A 203 5.88 -14.34 7.14
C THR A 203 5.51 -13.12 6.29
N PRO A 204 6.08 -12.97 5.08
CA PRO A 204 5.73 -11.87 4.19
C PRO A 204 4.39 -12.04 3.47
N GLU A 205 3.76 -13.22 3.57
CA GLU A 205 2.47 -13.48 2.96
C GLU A 205 1.37 -12.67 3.67
N ILE A 206 0.54 -11.98 2.88
CA ILE A 206 -0.60 -11.22 3.38
C ILE A 206 -1.81 -12.15 3.37
N ILE A 207 -2.44 -12.32 4.53
CA ILE A 207 -3.55 -13.27 4.72
C ILE A 207 -4.84 -12.65 4.21
N GLY A 208 -5.51 -13.35 3.29
CA GLY A 208 -6.82 -12.96 2.77
C GLY A 208 -7.26 -13.90 1.67
N SER A 209 -8.53 -13.79 1.27
CA SER A 209 -9.05 -14.48 0.09
C SER A 209 -8.94 -13.58 -1.13
N ASP A 210 -8.47 -14.11 -2.26
CA ASP A 210 -8.42 -13.41 -3.55
C ASP A 210 -7.80 -11.98 -3.50
N PRO A 211 -6.47 -11.88 -3.39
CA PRO A 211 -5.74 -10.60 -3.30
C PRO A 211 -5.91 -9.70 -4.53
N CYS A 212 -6.43 -10.23 -5.64
CA CYS A 212 -6.62 -9.52 -6.90
C CYS A 212 -8.09 -9.22 -7.20
N SER A 213 -9.01 -9.52 -6.27
CA SER A 213 -10.42 -9.18 -6.44
C SER A 213 -10.63 -7.66 -6.48
N GLU A 214 -11.74 -7.24 -7.11
CA GLU A 214 -12.11 -5.83 -7.21
C GLU A 214 -12.32 -5.18 -5.84
N ARG A 215 -12.79 -5.96 -4.85
CA ARG A 215 -13.06 -5.54 -3.48
C ARG A 215 -12.46 -6.55 -2.49
N PRO A 216 -11.13 -6.55 -2.33
CA PRO A 216 -10.43 -7.51 -1.50
C PRO A 216 -10.60 -7.16 -0.02
N ILE A 217 -10.74 -8.20 0.81
CA ILE A 217 -10.96 -8.09 2.25
C ILE A 217 -9.84 -8.85 2.96
N LEU A 218 -9.08 -8.14 3.79
CA LEU A 218 -8.02 -8.73 4.59
C LEU A 218 -8.64 -9.51 5.75
N ASN A 219 -8.22 -10.76 5.90
CA ASN A 219 -8.59 -11.55 7.07
C ASN A 219 -7.55 -11.30 8.16
N ASN A 220 -7.70 -10.19 8.87
CA ASN A 220 -6.79 -9.87 9.97
C ASN A 220 -6.98 -10.90 11.10
N ARG A 221 -5.95 -11.68 11.39
CA ARG A 221 -5.95 -12.61 12.53
C ARG A 221 -5.91 -11.84 13.85
N PHE A 222 -6.07 -12.55 14.97
CA PHE A 222 -5.78 -12.01 16.31
C PHE A 222 -4.28 -11.70 16.40
N ILE A 223 -3.85 -10.55 15.89
CA ILE A 223 -2.45 -10.13 15.91
C ILE A 223 -2.17 -9.47 17.26
N SER A 224 -1.05 -9.86 17.88
CA SER A 224 -0.60 -9.32 19.15
C SER A 224 -0.44 -7.80 19.06
N ALA A 225 -0.95 -7.07 20.05
CA ALA A 225 -0.82 -5.61 20.15
C ALA A 225 0.65 -5.13 20.17
N ASN A 226 1.59 -6.03 20.45
CA ASN A 226 3.04 -5.75 20.39
C ASN A 226 3.57 -5.63 18.96
N TYR A 227 2.92 -6.28 18.00
CA TYR A 227 3.39 -6.40 16.62
C TYR A 227 2.44 -5.79 15.60
N TYR A 228 1.30 -5.24 16.03
CA TYR A 228 0.36 -4.53 15.18
C TYR A 228 -0.03 -3.19 15.82
N LYS A 229 0.21 -2.09 15.10
CA LYS A 229 -0.12 -0.72 15.55
C LYS A 229 -0.86 0.01 14.44
N ARG A 230 -1.77 0.91 14.82
CA ARG A 230 -2.62 1.65 13.88
C ARG A 230 -2.78 3.10 14.30
N GLN A 231 -2.93 3.98 13.32
CA GLN A 231 -3.19 5.41 13.51
C GLN A 231 -4.24 5.87 12.49
N LYS A 232 -5.14 6.76 12.92
CA LYS A 232 -6.05 7.47 12.00
C LYS A 232 -5.36 8.75 11.54
N PRO A 233 -5.44 9.11 10.24
CA PRO A 233 -4.91 10.36 9.74
C PRO A 233 -5.79 11.53 10.19
N GLU A 234 -5.18 12.61 10.66
CA GLU A 234 -5.88 13.89 10.86
C GLU A 234 -6.11 14.54 9.49
N ILE A 235 -7.29 14.38 8.90
CA ILE A 235 -7.64 15.05 7.63
C ILE A 235 -8.35 16.37 7.97
N THR A 236 -7.59 17.47 7.97
CA THR A 236 -8.18 18.81 7.94
C THR A 236 -8.71 19.05 6.52
N ILE A 237 -10.01 19.26 6.39
CA ILE A 237 -10.81 19.69 5.22
C ILE A 237 -10.10 19.51 3.85
N PRO A 238 -10.54 18.54 3.02
CA PRO A 238 -10.02 18.33 1.66
C PRO A 238 -10.19 19.55 0.74
N PRO A 239 -9.37 19.69 -0.33
CA PRO A 239 -8.23 18.85 -0.68
C PRO A 239 -6.93 19.40 -0.06
N ASN A 240 -6.42 18.72 0.96
CA ASN A 240 -5.09 19.01 1.51
C ASN A 240 -4.10 17.93 1.04
N TYR A 241 -3.38 18.22 -0.05
CA TYR A 241 -2.23 17.43 -0.54
C TYR A 241 -1.00 17.58 0.36
N VAL A 242 -1.20 17.62 1.67
CA VAL A 242 -0.14 17.80 2.66
C VAL A 242 0.42 16.44 3.00
N GLN A 243 1.74 16.32 2.89
CA GLN A 243 2.43 15.11 3.29
C GLN A 243 2.30 14.91 4.81
N LYS A 244 1.79 13.75 5.20
CA LYS A 244 1.67 13.30 6.59
C LYS A 244 2.74 12.30 6.93
N THR A 245 3.20 12.34 8.17
CA THR A 245 4.22 11.43 8.70
C THR A 245 3.63 10.64 9.85
N PHE A 246 3.66 9.31 9.74
CA PHE A 246 3.22 8.39 10.78
C PHE A 246 4.44 7.69 11.36
N VAL A 247 4.54 7.65 12.68
CA VAL A 247 5.66 7.02 13.38
C VAL A 247 5.12 5.90 14.27
N PHE A 248 5.64 4.69 14.07
CA PHE A 248 5.27 3.50 14.82
C PHE A 248 6.52 2.91 15.47
N ASN A 249 6.51 2.79 16.79
CA ASN A 249 7.60 2.17 17.54
C ASN A 249 7.23 0.75 17.93
N PHE A 250 8.09 -0.24 17.69
CA PHE A 250 7.87 -1.64 18.04
C PHE A 250 9.05 -2.17 18.83
N SER A 251 8.80 -2.69 20.03
CA SER A 251 9.85 -3.37 20.81
C SER A 251 9.57 -4.86 20.78
N THR A 252 10.44 -5.55 20.06
CA THR A 252 10.24 -6.93 19.64
C THR A 252 11.02 -7.88 20.55
N LYS A 253 10.39 -8.98 20.96
CA LYS A 253 11.06 -10.05 21.72
C LYS A 253 11.30 -11.30 20.89
N GLU A 254 10.74 -11.31 19.68
CA GLU A 254 10.79 -12.42 18.74
C GLU A 254 11.23 -11.85 17.40
N ILE A 255 11.90 -12.69 16.61
CA ILE A 255 12.26 -12.38 15.24
C ILE A 255 10.98 -12.26 14.41
N LYS A 256 10.92 -11.25 13.53
CA LYS A 256 9.87 -11.09 12.51
C LYS A 256 10.52 -10.96 11.14
N ASN A 257 9.86 -11.39 10.08
CA ASN A 257 10.46 -11.50 8.74
C ASN A 257 9.84 -10.54 7.70
N ALA A 258 8.82 -9.77 8.10
CA ALA A 258 8.20 -8.83 7.19
C ALA A 258 7.63 -7.61 7.91
N LEU A 259 7.61 -6.50 7.17
CA LEU A 259 6.87 -5.29 7.48
C LEU A 259 5.62 -5.27 6.60
N VAL A 260 4.43 -5.29 7.20
CA VAL A 260 3.16 -5.15 6.47
C VAL A 260 2.54 -3.79 6.78
N ILE A 261 2.20 -3.05 5.73
CA ILE A 261 1.53 -1.75 5.80
C ILE A 261 0.12 -1.95 5.27
N TYR A 262 -0.86 -1.63 6.10
CA TYR A 262 -2.29 -1.75 5.81
C TYR A 262 -2.92 -0.38 5.62
N TYR A 263 -3.83 -0.29 4.67
CA TYR A 263 -4.71 0.85 4.47
C TYR A 263 -6.16 0.38 4.46
N LEU A 264 -6.88 0.74 5.52
CA LEU A 264 -8.17 0.15 5.87
C LEU A 264 -9.25 1.24 5.94
N PRO A 265 -10.48 0.99 5.46
CA PRO A 265 -11.60 1.90 5.66
C PRO A 265 -12.16 1.78 7.08
N GLU A 266 -13.01 2.74 7.48
CA GLU A 266 -13.80 2.58 8.70
C GLU A 266 -14.99 1.67 8.45
N LEU A 267 -15.21 0.72 9.36
CA LEU A 267 -16.34 -0.20 9.31
C LEU A 267 -17.49 0.35 10.14
N GLY A 268 -18.71 0.24 9.62
CA GLY A 268 -19.93 0.54 10.35
C GLY A 268 -20.64 -0.73 10.82
N SER A 269 -21.82 -0.51 11.40
CA SER A 269 -22.71 -1.58 11.85
C SER A 269 -24.17 -1.15 11.65
N ASN A 270 -25.03 -2.08 11.24
CA ASN A 270 -26.47 -1.86 11.11
C ASN A 270 -27.03 -1.08 12.33
N PRO A 271 -27.73 0.06 12.15
CA PRO A 271 -28.34 0.57 10.91
C PRO A 271 -27.50 1.54 10.08
N TYR A 272 -26.23 1.80 10.42
CA TYR A 272 -25.43 2.80 9.72
C TYR A 272 -24.06 2.26 9.30
N ILE A 273 -23.75 2.45 8.01
CA ILE A 273 -22.46 2.11 7.41
C ILE A 273 -21.94 3.37 6.74
N PRO A 274 -20.78 3.90 7.17
CA PRO A 274 -20.27 5.13 6.60
C PRO A 274 -19.79 4.89 5.17
N GLU A 275 -20.21 5.76 4.27
CA GLU A 275 -19.71 5.76 2.90
C GLU A 275 -18.38 6.51 2.82
N SER A 276 -17.33 5.86 2.32
CA SER A 276 -16.00 6.45 2.25
C SER A 276 -15.14 5.91 1.12
N PHE A 277 -14.32 6.79 0.55
CA PHE A 277 -13.39 6.47 -0.53
C PHE A 277 -12.10 7.27 -0.37
N PHE A 278 -10.99 6.58 -0.15
CA PHE A 278 -9.70 7.24 0.07
C PHE A 278 -8.59 6.64 -0.77
N TYR A 279 -7.69 7.51 -1.22
CA TYR A 279 -6.37 7.12 -1.73
C TYR A 279 -5.28 7.51 -0.75
N MET A 280 -4.28 6.65 -0.63
CA MET A 280 -3.02 6.98 0.04
C MET A 280 -1.87 6.75 -0.93
N PHE A 281 -1.02 7.75 -1.11
CA PHE A 281 0.25 7.64 -1.81
C PHE A 281 1.35 7.52 -0.77
N LEU A 282 1.96 6.34 -0.66
CA LEU A 282 3.12 6.11 0.20
C LEU A 282 4.36 6.65 -0.51
N THR A 283 4.89 7.75 0.02
CA THR A 283 6.01 8.51 -0.56
C THR A 283 7.33 8.29 0.15
N GLY A 284 7.35 7.60 1.29
CA GLY A 284 8.60 7.14 1.89
C GLY A 284 8.42 6.22 3.07
N ILE A 285 9.43 5.37 3.29
CA ILE A 285 9.49 4.41 4.40
C ILE A 285 10.87 4.51 5.03
N LYS A 286 10.93 4.71 6.35
CA LYS A 286 12.19 4.67 7.09
C LYS A 286 12.07 3.71 8.27
N VAL A 287 13.08 2.87 8.46
CA VAL A 287 13.19 1.94 9.60
C VAL A 287 14.50 2.21 10.32
N ILE A 288 14.41 2.56 11.60
CA ILE A 288 15.56 2.78 12.49
C ILE A 288 15.51 1.73 13.59
N LYS A 289 16.57 0.96 13.75
CA LYS A 289 16.80 0.08 14.90
C LYS A 289 17.41 0.88 16.03
N LYS A 290 16.89 0.70 17.24
CA LYS A 290 17.33 1.33 18.48
C LYS A 290 17.54 0.25 19.54
N PRO A 291 18.23 0.57 20.65
CA PRO A 291 18.27 -0.30 21.82
C PRO A 291 16.86 -0.66 22.28
N PHE A 292 16.72 -1.85 22.85
CA PHE A 292 15.43 -2.33 23.34
C PHE A 292 14.86 -1.39 24.41
N ASP A 293 13.60 -0.99 24.22
CA ASP A 293 12.84 -0.16 25.15
C ASP A 293 11.54 -0.91 25.52
N PRO A 294 11.41 -1.41 26.75
CA PRO A 294 10.20 -2.14 27.16
C PRO A 294 8.94 -1.26 27.19
N SER A 295 9.05 0.07 27.11
CA SER A 295 7.91 1.00 27.15
C SER A 295 6.93 0.82 25.98
N HIS A 296 7.38 0.26 24.86
CA HIS A 296 6.55 0.04 23.68
C HIS A 296 5.89 -1.34 23.61
N ILE A 297 6.03 -2.13 24.67
CA ILE A 297 5.41 -3.44 24.84
C ILE A 297 4.06 -3.26 25.54
N ALA A 298 3.00 -3.68 24.88
CA ALA A 298 1.68 -3.75 25.48
C ALA A 298 1.73 -4.69 26.69
N PRO A 299 1.22 -4.26 27.85
CA PRO A 299 1.14 -5.13 29.02
C PRO A 299 0.23 -6.33 28.68
N PRO A 300 0.50 -7.51 29.27
CA PRO A 300 -0.37 -8.67 29.09
C PRO A 300 -1.81 -8.26 29.47
N ARG A 301 -2.77 -8.57 28.58
CA ARG A 301 -4.18 -8.41 28.91
C ARG A 301 -4.46 -9.34 30.10
N VAL A 302 -4.87 -8.76 31.22
CA VAL A 302 -5.36 -9.52 32.37
C VAL A 302 -6.69 -10.11 31.94
N THR A 303 -6.71 -11.40 31.61
CA THR A 303 -7.91 -12.12 31.15
C THR A 303 -8.70 -12.77 32.29
N THR A 304 -8.19 -12.69 33.52
CA THR A 304 -8.87 -13.13 34.74
C THR A 304 -8.94 -11.97 35.72
N PRO A 305 -10.14 -11.44 36.07
CA PRO A 305 -10.25 -10.44 37.10
C PRO A 305 -9.75 -11.05 38.42
N ASP A 306 -8.74 -10.43 39.02
CA ASP A 306 -8.30 -10.79 40.36
C ASP A 306 -9.30 -10.16 41.35
N PRO A 307 -10.10 -10.96 42.07
CA PRO A 307 -11.11 -10.45 42.99
C PRO A 307 -10.51 -9.73 44.21
N SER A 308 -9.18 -9.78 44.40
CA SER A 308 -8.48 -9.07 45.47
C SER A 308 -8.04 -7.65 45.12
N LEU A 309 -8.15 -7.24 43.85
CA LEU A 309 -7.76 -5.89 43.41
C LEU A 309 -8.97 -4.94 43.41
N PRO A 310 -8.84 -3.71 43.98
CA PRO A 310 -9.91 -2.73 43.94
C PRO A 310 -10.23 -2.35 42.49
N CYS A 311 -11.52 -2.26 42.19
CA CYS A 311 -12.04 -1.90 40.87
C CYS A 311 -11.39 -0.57 40.39
N GLY A 312 -10.78 -0.58 39.22
CA GLY A 312 -10.12 0.59 38.62
C GLY A 312 -8.63 0.44 38.32
N PHE A 313 -7.95 -0.59 38.83
CA PHE A 313 -6.61 -0.98 38.34
C PHE A 313 -6.72 -2.21 37.44
N ARG A 314 -6.45 -2.02 36.14
CA ARG A 314 -6.29 -3.08 35.14
C ARG A 314 -7.48 -4.05 35.00
N GLY A 315 -8.64 -3.51 34.64
CA GLY A 315 -9.69 -4.31 34.00
C GLY A 315 -10.54 -5.20 34.91
N GLY A 316 -10.64 -4.88 36.20
CA GLY A 316 -11.61 -5.51 37.10
C GLY A 316 -12.96 -4.79 37.08
N CYS A 317 -13.92 -5.37 36.36
CA CYS A 317 -15.32 -5.68 36.73
C CYS A 317 -15.83 -6.72 35.72
#